data_AF-A0A2P5CW74-F1
#
_entry.id   AF-A0A2P5CW74-F1
#
_cell.length_a   1.000
_cell.length_b   1.000
_cell.length_c   1.000
_cell.angle_alpha   90.00
_cell.angle_beta   90.00
_cell.angle_gamma   90.00
#
_symmetry.space_group_name_H-M   'P 1'
#
loop_
_entity.id
_entity.type
_entity.pdbx_description
1 polymer ?
#
loop_
_entity_poly.entity_id
_entity_poly.type
_entity_poly.pdbx_seq_one_letter_code
_entity_poly.pdbx_strand_id
1 'polypeptide(L)' 'TVDFLSDDFFSVESPNANREKFDKVSRIVAQSEKHGMLMHLDVNTEIHPMKKGDRFLMVLSSSHLIVMEHLLRATRSG' A
#
# COMPACT_ATOMS: atom_id res chain seq x y z
N THR A 1 22.01 -12.14 -6.78
CA THR A 1 20.69 -12.12 -7.45
C THR A 1 19.70 -11.61 -6.45
N VAL A 2 18.90 -10.60 -6.79
CA VAL A 2 17.81 -10.14 -5.90
C VAL A 2 16.63 -11.06 -6.18
N ASP A 3 16.28 -11.91 -5.22
CA ASP A 3 15.15 -12.82 -5.37
C ASP A 3 13.86 -12.09 -4.98
N PHE A 4 13.08 -11.70 -6.00
CA PHE A 4 11.73 -11.17 -5.81
C PHE A 4 10.80 -12.34 -5.50
N LEU A 5 10.24 -12.33 -4.30
CA LEU A 5 9.32 -13.37 -3.82
C LEU A 5 7.91 -13.19 -4.41
N SER A 6 7.48 -11.94 -4.62
CA SER A 6 6.20 -11.62 -5.26
C SER A 6 6.06 -10.12 -5.57
N ASP A 7 5.36 -9.77 -6.65
CA ASP A 7 4.89 -8.41 -6.95
C ASP A 7 3.37 -8.38 -7.21
N ASP A 8 2.69 -7.39 -6.64
CA ASP A 8 1.27 -7.19 -6.92
C ASP A 8 0.84 -5.74 -6.74
N PHE A 9 -0.17 -5.34 -7.50
CA PHE A 9 -0.86 -4.08 -7.31
C PHE A 9 -1.95 -4.22 -6.26
N PHE A 10 -1.96 -3.26 -5.35
CA PHE A 10 -2.96 -3.16 -4.30
C PHE A 10 -3.71 -1.84 -4.42
N SER A 11 -5.02 -1.91 -4.18
CA SER A 11 -5.91 -0.75 -4.10
C SER A 11 -6.37 -0.55 -2.65
N VAL A 12 -6.21 0.66 -2.12
CA VAL A 12 -6.60 0.99 -0.74
C VAL A 12 -8.13 1.09 -0.62
N GLU A 13 -8.72 0.24 0.22
CA GLU A 13 -10.16 0.23 0.49
C GLU A 13 -10.54 1.15 1.66
N SER A 14 -9.73 1.12 2.72
CA SER A 14 -9.93 1.93 3.93
C SER A 14 -8.58 2.38 4.51
N PRO A 15 -8.27 3.69 4.51
CA PRO A 15 -6.97 4.19 4.95
C PRO A 15 -6.83 4.35 6.47
N ASN A 16 -7.88 4.09 7.26
CA ASN A 16 -7.83 4.36 8.70
C ASN A 16 -8.74 3.46 9.52
N ALA A 17 -8.41 2.16 9.58
CA ALA A 17 -9.21 1.18 10.31
C ALA A 17 -9.16 1.35 11.85
N ASN A 18 -8.13 2.01 12.40
CA ASN A 18 -7.82 2.03 13.83
C ASN A 18 -7.61 3.45 14.41
N ARG A 19 -8.44 4.44 14.01
CA ARG A 19 -8.32 5.90 14.29
C ARG A 19 -7.99 6.34 15.73
N GLU A 20 -8.03 5.47 16.72
CA GLU A 20 -8.00 5.83 18.14
C GLU A 20 -6.63 5.76 18.83
N LYS A 21 -5.57 5.21 18.20
CA LYS A 21 -4.33 4.88 18.96
C LYS A 21 -3.02 5.54 18.56
N PHE A 22 -2.84 6.09 17.35
CA PHE A 22 -1.54 6.64 16.94
C PHE A 22 -1.67 7.83 15.97
N ASP A 23 -1.19 9.02 16.36
CA ASP A 23 -1.30 10.26 15.57
C ASP A 23 -0.51 10.22 14.24
N LYS A 24 0.50 9.36 14.13
CA LYS A 24 1.45 9.35 13.00
C LYS A 24 1.44 8.07 12.17
N VAL A 25 0.71 7.03 12.59
CA VAL A 25 0.66 5.73 11.93
C VAL A 25 -0.79 5.35 11.69
N SER A 26 -1.13 5.05 10.44
CA SER A 26 -2.46 4.56 10.07
C SER A 26 -2.35 3.14 9.57
N ARG A 27 -3.30 2.30 9.99
CA ARG A 27 -3.52 0.99 9.38
C ARG A 27 -4.40 1.13 8.15
N ILE A 28 -3.84 0.83 6.98
CA ILE A 28 -4.60 0.73 5.74
C ILE A 28 -5.10 -0.70 5.53
N VAL A 29 -6.25 -0.82 4.89
CA VAL A 29 -6.78 -2.05 4.31
C VAL A 29 -6.67 -1.92 2.80
N ALA A 30 -6.02 -2.86 2.13
CA ALA A 30 -5.84 -2.85 0.69
C ALA A 30 -6.09 -4.23 0.08
N GLN A 31 -6.68 -4.25 -1.11
CA GLN A 31 -7.04 -5.46 -1.83
C GLN A 31 -6.12 -5.64 -3.04
N SER A 32 -5.58 -6.85 -3.17
CA SER A 32 -4.76 -7.28 -4.30
C SER A 32 -5.61 -7.39 -5.56
N GLU A 33 -5.03 -6.96 -6.68
CA GLU A 33 -5.67 -7.03 -8.01
C GLU A 33 -5.47 -8.38 -8.69
N LYS A 34 -4.36 -9.09 -8.43
CA LYS A 34 -4.04 -10.35 -9.13
C LYS A 34 -4.35 -11.60 -8.32
N HIS A 35 -4.12 -11.59 -7.01
CA HIS A 35 -4.04 -12.80 -6.19
C HIS A 35 -5.15 -12.91 -5.14
N GLY A 36 -6.10 -11.95 -5.10
CA GLY A 36 -7.21 -11.97 -4.15
C GLY A 36 -6.78 -11.79 -2.68
N MET A 37 -5.57 -11.30 -2.44
CA MET A 37 -5.02 -11.07 -1.11
C MET A 37 -5.61 -9.82 -0.46
N LEU A 38 -6.03 -9.94 0.81
CA LEU A 38 -6.35 -8.80 1.66
C LEU A 38 -5.14 -8.42 2.50
N MET A 39 -4.79 -7.14 2.52
CA MET A 39 -3.63 -6.63 3.22
C MET A 39 -4.01 -5.63 4.29
N HIS A 40 -3.45 -5.83 5.49
CA HIS A 40 -3.42 -4.82 6.54
C HIS A 40 -1.99 -4.33 6.71
N LEU A 41 -1.75 -3.04 6.48
CA LEU A 41 -0.41 -2.46 6.55
C LEU A 41 -0.42 -1.19 7.42
N ASP A 42 0.50 -1.13 8.37
CA ASP A 42 0.73 0.06 9.19
C ASP A 42 1.71 0.99 8.48
N VAL A 43 1.24 2.19 8.12
CA VAL A 43 2.01 3.17 7.35
C VAL A 43 2.20 4.42 8.18
N ASN A 44 3.43 4.96 8.20
CA ASN A 44 3.67 6.29 8.75
C ASN A 44 2.97 7.32 7.84
N THR A 45 1.84 7.84 8.31
CA THR A 45 0.93 8.70 7.54
C THR A 45 1.44 10.13 7.40
N GLU A 46 2.37 10.55 8.26
CA GLU A 46 3.03 11.86 8.17
C GLU A 46 3.97 11.91 6.95
N ILE A 47 4.67 10.81 6.68
CA ILE A 47 5.65 10.72 5.58
C ILE A 47 5.00 10.17 4.30
N HIS A 48 4.06 9.24 4.44
CA HIS A 48 3.43 8.56 3.31
C HIS A 48 1.89 8.49 3.48
N PRO A 49 1.19 9.61 3.23
CA PRO A 49 -0.26 9.67 3.36
C PRO A 49 -0.92 8.81 2.27
N MET A 50 -1.76 7.87 2.69
CA MET A 50 -2.51 6.96 1.82
C MET A 50 -4.01 7.25 1.96
N LYS A 51 -4.72 7.30 0.84
CA LYS A 51 -6.15 7.60 0.74
C LYS A 51 -6.90 6.43 0.16
N LYS A 52 -8.22 6.38 0.42
CA LYS A 52 -9.10 5.43 -0.22
C LYS A 52 -9.03 5.59 -1.73
N GLY A 53 -8.85 4.49 -2.44
CA GLY A 53 -8.68 4.44 -3.88
C GLY A 53 -7.24 4.58 -4.34
N ASP A 54 -6.27 4.89 -3.48
CA ASP A 54 -4.87 4.91 -3.91
C ASP A 54 -4.42 3.53 -4.36
N ARG A 55 -3.54 3.50 -5.37
CA ARG A 55 -3.01 2.28 -5.97
C ARG A 55 -1.50 2.27 -5.84
N PHE A 56 -0.95 1.17 -5.36
CA PHE A 56 0.49 1.02 -5.15
C PHE A 56 0.96 -0.36 -5.60
N LEU A 57 2.21 -0.42 -6.07
CA LEU A 57 2.89 -1.69 -6.32
C LEU A 57 3.59 -2.12 -5.03
N MET A 58 3.27 -3.31 -4.54
CA MET A 58 4.07 -3.98 -3.51
C MET A 58 5.02 -4.95 -4.19
N VAL A 59 6.29 -4.87 -3.82
CA VAL A 59 7.30 -5.87 -4.18
C VAL A 59 7.92 -6.43 -2.90
N LEU A 60 7.84 -7.75 -2.72
CA LEU A 60 8.48 -8.48 -1.63
C LEU A 60 9.75 -9.14 -2.15
N SER A 61 10.87 -8.93 -1.46
CA SER A 61 12.15 -9.58 -1.77
C SER A 61 12.74 -10.19 -0.50
N SER A 62 13.39 -11.35 -0.65
CA SER A 62 14.02 -12.07 0.46
C SER A 62 15.28 -11.37 0.98
N SER A 63 15.89 -10.53 0.15
CA SER A 63 17.21 -9.92 0.39
C SER A 63 17.17 -8.40 0.50
N HIS A 64 16.08 -7.75 0.09
CA HIS A 64 15.99 -6.29 0.07
C HIS A 64 14.60 -5.82 0.47
N LEU A 65 14.62 -4.82 1.35
CA LEU A 65 13.59 -3.84 1.71
C LEU A 65 12.24 -3.95 0.96
N ILE A 66 11.14 -3.94 1.71
CA ILE A 66 9.79 -3.74 1.16
C ILE A 66 9.77 -2.41 0.41
N VAL A 67 9.65 -2.45 -0.93
CA VAL A 67 9.50 -1.25 -1.75
C VAL A 67 8.01 -1.03 -2.02
N MET A 68 7.54 0.17 -1.67
CA MET A 68 6.19 0.66 -1.93
C MET A 68 6.30 1.80 -2.93
N GLU A 69 6.01 1.52 -4.20
CA GLU A 69 5.91 2.57 -5.23
C GLU A 69 4.45 3.01 -5.32
N HIS A 70 4.18 4.22 -4.83
CA HIS A 70 2.86 4.84 -4.93
C HIS A 70 2.67 5.41 -6.34
N LEU A 71 1.76 4.81 -7.10
CA LEU A 71 1.41 5.34 -8.41
C LEU A 71 0.38 6.47 -8.21
N LEU A 72 0.87 7.71 -8.18
CA LEU A 72 0.01 8.89 -8.25
C LEU A 72 -0.91 8.72 -9.46
N ARG A 73 -2.22 8.62 -9.20
CA ARG A 73 -3.25 8.53 -10.25
C ARG A 73 -3.03 9.70 -11.21
N ALA A 74 -2.64 9.38 -12.44
CA ALA A 74 -2.68 10.33 -13.54
C ALA A 74 -4.14 10.75 -13.72
N THR A 75 -4.48 11.94 -13.24
CA THR A 75 -5.70 12.63 -13.63
C THR A 75 -5.55 12.97 -15.12
N ARG A 76 -6.07 12.11 -15.98
CA ARG A 76 -6.51 12.52 -17.30
C ARG A 76 -8.02 12.38 -17.36
N SER A 77 -8.68 13.45 -16.92
CA SER A 77 -10.01 13.81 -17.38
C SER A 77 -9.94 14.05 -18.89
N GLY A 78 -10.69 13.26 -19.64
CA GLY A 78 -11.17 13.58 -20.99
C GLY A 78 -12.67 13.37 -20.98
#